data_AF-A0A1Z8S9P8-F1
#
_entry.id   AF-A0A1Z8S9P8-F1
#
_cell.length_a   1.000
_cell.length_b   1.000
_cell.length_c   1.000
_cell.angle_alpha   90.00
_cell.angle_beta   90.00
_cell.angle_gamma   90.00
#
_symmetry.space_group_name_H-M   'P 1'
#
loop_
_entity.id
_entity.type
_entity.pdbx_description
1 polymer ?
#
loop_
_entity_poly.entity_id
_entity_poly.type
_entity_poly.pdbx_seq_one_letter_code
_entity_poly.pdbx_strand_id
1 'polypeptide(L)'
;MTSLRTLLLGVGASLALSMSAQTPHGFMAVKEGHWTDGAKILYHGRTYRPAGAKDLCTTCWEARDHFERARRVRIRSFLIANLGVFEVALGATQFEDVRAFGVFHGVVGGALMSWAAEREAKVRREVRAGVEAFNRCQFLPSADGTP
;
A
#
# COMPACT_ATOMS: atom_id res chain seq x y z
N MET A 1 -51.08 -11.63 35.59
CA MET A 1 -49.63 -11.63 35.92
C MET A 1 -49.02 -12.88 35.32
N THR A 2 -47.84 -12.72 34.71
CA THR A 2 -46.88 -13.75 34.27
C THR A 2 -47.34 -14.86 33.31
N SER A 3 -46.83 -14.82 32.07
CA SER A 3 -45.76 -15.73 31.59
C SER A 3 -45.95 -16.16 30.13
N LEU A 4 -44.82 -16.47 29.48
CA LEU A 4 -44.68 -17.28 28.26
C LEU A 4 -45.01 -16.61 26.90
N ARG A 5 -44.19 -15.64 26.50
CA ARG A 5 -43.90 -15.40 25.07
C ARG A 5 -42.59 -16.10 24.69
N THR A 6 -42.72 -17.39 24.44
CA THR A 6 -41.80 -18.18 23.63
C THR A 6 -42.08 -17.86 22.16
N LEU A 7 -41.10 -17.34 21.44
CA LEU A 7 -40.72 -17.69 20.06
C LEU A 7 -39.59 -16.73 19.66
N LEU A 8 -38.32 -17.15 19.79
CA LEU A 8 -37.55 -17.71 18.68
C LEU A 8 -37.65 -16.84 17.42
N LEU A 9 -36.91 -15.73 17.41
CA LEU A 9 -36.57 -15.03 16.17
C LEU A 9 -35.13 -14.52 16.28
N GLY A 10 -34.27 -15.16 15.49
CA GLY A 10 -33.08 -14.52 14.97
C GLY A 10 -31.87 -14.49 15.88
N VAL A 11 -31.34 -15.67 16.23
CA VAL A 11 -29.88 -15.81 16.33
C VAL A 11 -29.34 -15.54 14.93
N GLY A 12 -29.14 -14.25 14.63
CA GLY A 12 -28.42 -13.79 13.45
C GLY A 12 -26.97 -14.16 13.65
N ALA A 13 -26.66 -15.42 13.33
CA ALA A 13 -25.31 -15.89 13.12
C ALA A 13 -24.73 -15.10 11.94
N SER A 14 -24.18 -13.93 12.24
CA SER A 14 -23.24 -13.22 11.38
C SER A 14 -22.00 -14.10 11.26
N LEU A 15 -22.11 -15.13 10.43
CA LEU A 15 -20.99 -15.81 9.80
C LEU A 15 -20.29 -14.78 8.93
N ALA A 16 -19.49 -13.92 9.57
CA ALA A 16 -18.41 -13.24 8.90
C ALA A 16 -17.48 -14.35 8.40
N LEU A 17 -17.70 -14.82 7.17
CA LEU A 17 -16.68 -15.53 6.40
C LEU A 17 -15.50 -14.56 6.30
N SER A 18 -14.60 -14.63 7.27
CA SER A 18 -13.23 -14.21 7.12
C SER A 18 -12.62 -15.13 6.08
N MET A 19 -12.86 -14.81 4.81
CA MET A 19 -12.06 -15.31 3.69
C MET A 19 -10.64 -14.82 3.94
N SER A 20 -9.95 -15.62 4.74
CA SER A 20 -8.51 -15.61 4.86
C SER A 20 -8.06 -15.98 3.47
N ALA A 21 -7.71 -14.99 2.65
CA ALA A 21 -7.01 -15.20 1.39
C ALA A 21 -5.66 -15.84 1.77
N GLN A 22 -5.69 -17.14 2.04
CA GLN A 22 -4.54 -17.96 2.31
C GLN A 22 -3.86 -18.11 0.95
N THR A 23 -2.92 -17.21 0.69
CA THR A 23 -2.00 -17.37 -0.42
C THR A 23 -1.40 -18.77 -0.33
N PRO A 24 -1.39 -19.54 -1.43
CA PRO A 24 -0.74 -20.85 -1.46
C PRO A 24 0.68 -20.74 -0.90
N HIS A 25 1.16 -21.78 -0.22
CA HIS A 25 2.52 -21.76 0.33
C HIS A 25 3.55 -21.38 -0.74
N GLY A 26 4.37 -20.36 -0.44
CA GLY A 26 5.38 -19.84 -1.38
C GLY A 26 4.89 -18.73 -2.30
N PHE A 27 3.57 -18.54 -2.50
CA PHE A 27 3.07 -17.42 -3.29
C PHE A 27 3.09 -16.11 -2.51
N MET A 28 3.58 -15.05 -3.16
CA MET A 28 3.31 -13.68 -2.73
C MET A 28 2.03 -13.17 -3.41
N ALA A 29 1.25 -12.37 -2.68
CA ALA A 29 0.12 -11.63 -3.25
C ALA A 29 0.13 -10.17 -2.81
N VAL A 30 -0.42 -9.30 -3.64
CA VAL A 30 -0.70 -7.93 -3.23
C VAL A 30 -1.97 -7.94 -2.40
N LYS A 31 -1.92 -7.38 -1.18
CA LYS A 31 -3.12 -7.23 -0.36
C LYS A 31 -3.98 -6.12 -0.94
N GLU A 32 -5.11 -6.47 -1.52
CA GLU A 32 -6.05 -5.50 -2.08
C GLU A 32 -6.70 -4.65 -0.96
N GLY A 33 -6.92 -3.37 -1.25
CA GLY A 33 -7.49 -2.40 -0.31
C GLY A 33 -6.84 -1.01 -0.40
N HIS A 34 -7.62 0.02 -0.03
CA HIS A 34 -7.10 1.37 0.19
C HIS A 34 -6.47 1.45 1.57
N TRP A 35 -5.14 1.44 1.60
CA TRP A 35 -4.37 1.57 2.84
C TRP A 35 -3.73 2.95 2.90
N THR A 36 -3.97 3.68 4.00
CA THR A 36 -3.29 4.95 4.29
C THR A 36 -1.76 4.82 4.28
N ASP A 37 -1.27 3.63 4.65
CA ASP A 37 0.16 3.32 4.70
C ASP A 37 0.71 2.86 3.34
N GLY A 38 -0.12 2.80 2.29
CA GLY A 38 0.14 2.35 0.92
C GLY A 38 0.16 0.81 0.72
N ALA A 39 0.60 0.36 -0.46
CA ALA A 39 0.61 -1.06 -0.86
C ALA A 39 1.29 -2.00 0.17
N LYS A 40 0.63 -3.14 0.42
CA LYS A 40 1.04 -4.20 1.34
C LYS A 40 1.08 -5.54 0.60
N ILE A 41 2.01 -6.40 0.99
CA ILE A 41 2.25 -7.71 0.35
C ILE A 41 1.92 -8.79 1.38
N LEU A 42 1.20 -9.84 0.98
CA LEU A 42 0.89 -11.00 1.80
C LEU A 42 1.81 -12.15 1.41
N TYR A 43 2.47 -12.75 2.38
CA TYR A 43 3.34 -13.91 2.21
C TYR A 43 3.28 -14.80 3.46
N HIS A 44 2.95 -16.09 3.29
CA HIS A 44 2.71 -17.05 4.39
C HIS A 44 1.82 -16.49 5.52
N GLY A 45 0.71 -15.83 5.15
CA GLY A 45 -0.24 -15.25 6.11
C GLY A 45 0.27 -14.00 6.85
N ARG A 46 1.51 -13.54 6.60
CA ARG A 46 2.07 -12.31 7.17
C ARG A 46 2.06 -11.18 6.15
N THR A 47 1.78 -9.98 6.64
CA THR A 47 1.75 -8.77 5.81
C THR A 47 3.08 -8.05 5.88
N TYR A 48 3.71 -7.82 4.73
CA TYR A 48 4.98 -7.14 4.57
C TYR A 48 4.81 -5.81 3.85
N ARG A 49 5.64 -4.83 4.24
CA ARG A 49 5.87 -3.62 3.43
C ARG A 49 6.89 -3.95 2.32
N PRO A 50 6.96 -3.16 1.23
CA PRO A 50 7.93 -3.39 0.14
C PRO A 50 9.37 -3.53 0.62
N ALA A 51 9.77 -2.78 1.66
CA ALA A 51 11.09 -2.92 2.27
C ALA A 51 11.32 -4.33 2.85
N GLY A 52 10.38 -4.85 3.63
CA GLY A 52 10.50 -6.22 4.18
C GLY A 52 10.32 -7.31 3.12
N ALA A 53 9.52 -7.06 2.07
CA ALA A 53 9.38 -8.00 0.96
C ALA A 53 10.67 -8.12 0.14
N LYS A 54 11.42 -7.02 0.00
CA LYS A 54 12.76 -7.03 -0.61
C LYS A 54 13.69 -8.02 0.10
N ASP A 55 13.68 -8.02 1.43
CA ASP A 55 14.58 -8.84 2.24
C ASP A 55 14.24 -10.34 2.19
N LEU A 56 13.00 -10.67 1.78
CA LEU A 56 12.58 -12.05 1.49
C LEU A 56 13.09 -12.55 0.12
N CYS A 57 13.49 -11.64 -0.77
CA CYS A 57 13.92 -11.96 -2.13
C CYS A 57 15.46 -12.08 -2.20
N THR A 58 16.01 -13.22 -1.75
CA THR A 58 17.46 -13.48 -1.81
C THR A 58 17.90 -14.04 -3.16
N THR A 59 17.07 -14.85 -3.81
CA THR A 59 17.40 -15.57 -5.05
C THR A 59 16.91 -14.86 -6.32
N CYS A 60 15.79 -14.12 -6.24
CA CYS A 60 15.18 -13.43 -7.38
C CYS A 60 15.56 -11.93 -7.38
N TRP A 61 16.59 -11.57 -8.14
CA TRP A 61 17.08 -10.19 -8.21
C TRP A 61 16.06 -9.23 -8.87
N GLU A 62 15.27 -9.71 -9.84
CA GLU A 62 14.26 -8.91 -10.55
C GLU A 62 13.14 -8.46 -9.61
N ALA A 63 12.60 -9.37 -8.80
CA ALA A 63 11.60 -9.06 -7.78
C ALA A 63 12.15 -8.07 -6.73
N ARG A 64 13.40 -8.30 -6.31
CA ARG A 64 14.10 -7.44 -5.35
C ARG A 64 14.20 -5.99 -5.85
N ASP A 65 14.55 -5.80 -7.11
CA ASP A 65 14.69 -4.48 -7.74
C ASP A 65 13.35 -3.72 -7.80
N HIS A 66 12.27 -4.40 -8.16
CA HIS A 66 10.92 -3.81 -8.13
C HIS A 66 10.50 -3.37 -6.72
N PHE A 67 10.73 -4.19 -5.70
CA PHE A 67 10.44 -3.80 -4.32
C PHE A 67 11.33 -2.65 -3.82
N GLU A 68 12.58 -2.59 -4.29
CA GLU A 68 13.46 -1.46 -4.01
C GLU A 68 12.99 -0.16 -4.68
N ARG A 69 12.56 -0.21 -5.95
CA ARG A 69 11.94 0.93 -6.64
C ARG A 69 10.72 1.43 -5.87
N ALA A 70 9.83 0.54 -5.44
CA ALA A 70 8.68 0.88 -4.63
C ALA A 70 9.06 1.56 -3.30
N ARG A 71 10.12 1.05 -2.62
CA ARG A 71 10.67 1.66 -1.40
C ARG A 71 11.22 3.06 -1.67
N ARG A 72 11.99 3.23 -2.75
CA ARG A 72 12.62 4.51 -3.09
C ARG A 72 11.59 5.59 -3.40
N VAL A 73 10.51 5.24 -4.10
CA VAL A 73 9.40 6.16 -4.35
C VAL A 73 8.79 6.62 -3.03
N ARG A 74 8.52 5.70 -2.09
CA ARG A 74 7.98 6.07 -0.76
C ARG A 74 8.91 6.99 0.03
N ILE A 75 10.22 6.69 0.08
CA ILE A 75 11.19 7.51 0.81
C ILE A 75 11.27 8.90 0.19
N ARG A 76 11.40 8.98 -1.14
CA ARG A 76 11.42 10.26 -1.86
C ARG A 76 10.15 11.07 -1.59
N SER A 77 8.99 10.41 -1.57
CA SER A 77 7.73 11.08 -1.28
C SER A 77 7.65 11.61 0.16
N PHE A 78 8.18 10.87 1.13
CA PHE A 78 8.28 11.35 2.50
C PHE A 78 9.18 12.59 2.60
N LEU A 79 10.33 12.59 1.92
CA LEU A 79 11.23 13.73 1.89
C LEU A 79 10.59 14.96 1.24
N ILE A 80 9.94 14.81 0.08
CA ILE A 80 9.25 15.90 -0.61
C ILE A 80 8.10 16.47 0.24
N ALA A 81 7.35 15.61 0.92
CA ALA A 81 6.26 16.07 1.79
C ALA A 81 6.78 16.91 2.96
N ASN A 82 7.87 16.49 3.62
CA ASN A 82 8.46 17.26 4.71
C ASN A 82 9.06 18.59 4.21
N LEU A 83 9.76 18.57 3.07
CA LEU A 83 10.31 19.79 2.46
C LEU A 83 9.21 20.76 2.06
N GLY A 84 8.14 20.25 1.42
CA GLY A 84 6.99 21.05 1.01
C GLY A 84 6.23 21.65 2.19
N VAL A 85 6.07 20.92 3.29
CA VAL A 85 5.45 21.47 4.52
C VAL A 85 6.29 22.60 5.10
N PHE A 86 7.61 22.46 5.11
CA PHE A 86 8.52 23.51 5.61
C PHE A 86 8.46 24.77 4.74
N GLU A 87 8.51 24.60 3.41
CA GLU A 87 8.48 25.72 2.46
C GLU A 87 7.15 26.46 2.45
N VAL A 88 6.03 25.72 2.52
CA VAL A 88 4.69 26.31 2.65
C VAL A 88 4.54 27.07 3.97
N ALA A 89 5.10 26.55 5.08
CA ALA A 89 5.04 27.24 6.36
C ALA A 89 5.81 28.58 6.35
N LEU A 90 6.96 28.63 5.67
CA LEU A 90 7.72 29.88 5.51
C LEU A 90 7.06 30.86 4.53
N GLY A 91 6.48 30.38 3.44
CA GLY A 91 5.76 31.24 2.48
C GLY A 91 4.46 31.81 3.06
N ALA A 92 3.78 31.05 3.92
CA ALA A 92 2.55 31.47 4.58
C ALA A 92 2.70 32.73 5.44
N THR A 93 3.88 32.99 6.00
CA THR A 93 4.13 34.17 6.84
C THR A 93 4.30 35.47 6.04
N GLN A 94 4.40 35.39 4.71
CA GLN A 94 4.59 36.56 3.83
C GLN A 94 3.28 37.06 3.19
N PHE A 95 2.16 36.36 3.36
CA PHE A 95 0.88 36.79 2.78
C PHE A 95 0.11 37.69 3.74
N GLU A 96 -0.06 38.96 3.37
CA GLU A 96 -0.91 39.91 4.11
C GLU A 96 -2.38 39.87 3.65
N ASP A 97 -2.67 39.33 2.45
CA ASP A 97 -4.01 39.23 1.89
C ASP A 97 -4.61 37.81 2.04
N VAL A 98 -5.74 37.73 2.76
CA VAL A 98 -6.51 36.50 3.00
C VAL A 98 -7.03 35.83 1.71
N ARG A 99 -7.30 36.61 0.66
CA ARG A 99 -7.76 36.07 -0.63
C ARG A 99 -6.62 35.40 -1.39
N ALA A 100 -5.44 36.03 -1.40
CA ALA A 100 -4.23 35.45 -1.99
C ALA A 100 -3.82 34.16 -1.27
N PHE A 101 -3.90 34.16 0.06
CA PHE A 101 -3.65 32.99 0.88
C PHE A 101 -4.59 31.81 0.58
N GLY A 102 -5.90 32.08 0.41
CA GLY A 102 -6.89 31.05 0.06
C GLY A 102 -6.67 30.41 -1.31
N VAL A 103 -6.35 31.21 -2.34
CA VAL A 103 -6.04 30.70 -3.68
C VAL A 103 -4.76 29.88 -3.68
N PHE A 104 -3.71 30.36 -2.99
CA PHE A 104 -2.45 29.64 -2.84
C PHE A 104 -2.66 28.25 -2.20
N HIS A 105 -3.40 28.19 -1.08
CA HIS A 105 -3.73 26.92 -0.44
C HIS A 105 -4.52 25.96 -1.33
N GLY A 106 -5.47 26.49 -2.12
CA GLY A 106 -6.23 25.69 -3.08
C GLY A 106 -5.34 25.06 -4.16
N VAL A 107 -4.44 25.85 -4.76
CA VAL A 107 -3.52 25.38 -5.81
C VAL A 107 -2.51 24.38 -5.25
N VAL A 108 -1.86 24.71 -4.13
CA VAL A 108 -0.86 23.84 -3.49
C VAL A 108 -1.51 22.54 -3.01
N GLY A 109 -2.68 22.63 -2.38
CA GLY A 109 -3.45 21.46 -1.95
C GLY A 109 -3.82 20.55 -3.11
N GLY A 110 -4.35 21.11 -4.21
CA GLY A 110 -4.71 20.35 -5.41
C GLY A 110 -3.51 19.68 -6.09
N ALA A 111 -2.37 20.37 -6.16
CA ALA A 111 -1.13 19.82 -6.71
C ALA A 111 -0.60 18.65 -5.87
N LEU A 112 -0.59 18.81 -4.53
CA LEU A 112 -0.15 17.77 -3.60
C LEU A 112 -1.04 16.52 -3.68
N MET A 113 -2.35 16.68 -3.80
CA MET A 113 -3.29 15.56 -3.95
C MET A 113 -3.10 14.82 -5.28
N SER A 114 -2.90 15.55 -6.38
CA SER A 114 -2.66 14.94 -7.70
C SER A 114 -1.36 14.14 -7.70
N TRP A 115 -0.29 14.73 -7.18
CA TRP A 115 0.99 14.04 -7.01
C TRP A 115 0.88 12.84 -6.05
N ALA A 116 0.08 12.95 -5.00
CA ALA A 116 -0.21 11.86 -4.07
C ALA A 116 -0.89 10.67 -4.76
N ALA A 117 -1.84 10.92 -5.66
CA ALA A 117 -2.49 9.86 -6.41
C ALA A 117 -1.52 9.15 -7.37
N GLU A 118 -0.71 9.93 -8.10
CA GLU A 118 0.27 9.39 -9.06
C GLU A 118 1.32 8.50 -8.37
N ARG A 119 1.85 8.96 -7.23
CA ARG A 119 2.86 8.20 -6.47
C ARG A 119 2.28 6.86 -6.00
N GLU A 120 1.03 6.83 -5.56
CA GLU A 120 0.39 5.63 -5.03
C GLU A 120 0.14 4.62 -6.15
N ALA A 121 -0.28 5.09 -7.32
CA ALA A 121 -0.39 4.26 -8.52
C ALA A 121 0.98 3.67 -8.92
N LYS A 122 2.05 4.48 -8.90
CA LYS A 122 3.40 4.00 -9.21
C LYS A 122 3.89 2.93 -8.23
N VAL A 123 3.71 3.15 -6.93
CA VAL A 123 4.07 2.16 -5.90
C VAL A 123 3.28 0.86 -6.09
N ARG A 124 1.97 0.94 -6.37
CA ARG A 124 1.14 -0.25 -6.62
C ARG A 124 1.60 -1.04 -7.84
N ARG A 125 1.98 -0.35 -8.93
CA ARG A 125 2.51 -1.00 -10.15
C ARG A 125 3.81 -1.74 -9.86
N GLU A 126 4.77 -1.11 -9.21
CA GLU A 126 6.06 -1.74 -8.87
C GLU A 126 5.88 -2.93 -7.91
N VAL A 127 4.99 -2.80 -6.91
CA VAL A 127 4.70 -3.90 -5.99
C VAL A 127 4.05 -5.09 -6.71
N ARG A 128 3.11 -4.84 -7.64
CA ARG A 128 2.50 -5.91 -8.43
C ARG A 128 3.52 -6.60 -9.34
N ALA A 129 4.36 -5.83 -10.02
CA ALA A 129 5.44 -6.37 -10.85
C ALA A 129 6.45 -7.20 -10.03
N GLY A 130 6.82 -6.73 -8.83
CA GLY A 130 7.71 -7.47 -7.93
C GLY A 130 7.11 -8.78 -7.42
N VAL A 131 5.82 -8.78 -7.07
CA VAL A 131 5.10 -10.00 -6.68
C VAL A 131 5.03 -10.98 -7.85
N GLU A 132 4.72 -10.49 -9.05
CA GLU A 132 4.68 -11.32 -10.25
C GLU A 132 6.05 -11.94 -10.55
N ALA A 133 7.11 -11.13 -10.55
CA ALA A 133 8.49 -11.61 -10.74
C ALA A 133 8.90 -12.63 -9.67
N PHE A 134 8.55 -12.41 -8.41
CA PHE A 134 8.83 -13.36 -7.33
C PHE A 134 8.15 -14.71 -7.57
N ASN A 135 6.86 -14.69 -7.92
CA ASN A 135 6.11 -15.90 -8.21
C ASN A 135 6.65 -16.61 -9.46
N ARG A 136 7.05 -15.86 -10.51
CA ARG A 136 7.75 -16.45 -11.66
C ARG A 136 9.04 -17.14 -11.22
N CYS A 137 9.90 -16.48 -10.44
CA CYS A 137 11.14 -17.07 -9.94
C CYS A 137 10.93 -18.32 -9.06
N GLN A 138 9.83 -18.41 -8.31
CA GLN A 138 9.54 -19.59 -7.47
C GLN A 138 8.93 -20.76 -8.24
N PHE A 139 8.07 -20.50 -9.23
CA PHE A 139 7.20 -21.51 -9.83
C PHE A 139 7.47 -21.78 -11.30
N LEU A 140 8.21 -20.90 -11.98
CA LEU A 140 8.74 -21.16 -13.32
C LEU A 140 10.23 -21.50 -13.15
N PRO A 141 10.64 -22.76 -13.33
CA PRO A 141 12.05 -23.07 -13.34
C PRO A 141 12.73 -22.24 -14.43
N SER A 142 13.84 -21.59 -14.11
CA SER A 142 14.78 -21.14 -15.12
C SER A 142 15.14 -22.37 -15.98
N ALA A 143 15.15 -22.19 -17.30
CA ALA A 143 15.47 -23.26 -18.25
C ALA A 143 16.85 -23.92 -18.01
N ASP A 144 17.67 -23.36 -17.10
CA ASP A 144 19.02 -23.82 -16.79
C ASP A 144 19.14 -24.84 -15.66
N GLY A 145 18.03 -25.26 -15.02
CA GLY A 145 17.98 -26.53 -14.27
C GLY A 145 19.15 -26.86 -13.34
N THR A 146 19.68 -25.89 -12.57
CA THR A 146 20.71 -26.20 -11.57
C THR A 146 20.10 -26.36 -10.17
N PRO A 147 20.50 -27.44 -9.45
CA PRO A 147 19.87 -27.95 -8.23
C PRO A 147 19.98 -27.04 -7.01
#